data_AF-A0A968P1Z2-F1
#
_entry.id   AF-A0A968P1Z2-F1
#
_cell.length_a   1.000
_cell.length_b   1.000
_cell.length_c   1.000
_cell.angle_alpha   90.00
_cell.angle_beta   90.00
_cell.angle_gamma   90.00
#
_symmetry.space_group_name_H-M   'P 1'
#
loop_
_entity.id
_entity.type
_entity.pdbx_description
1 polymer ?
#
loop_
_entity_poly.entity_id
_entity_poly.type
_entity_poly.pdbx_seq_one_letter_code
_entity_poly.pdbx_strand_id
1 'polypeptide(L)' 'MIGSRPGFFADEQVKGPYGKWDHTHEFEPFAGGVLLRDTVVFRLPLGWLGRLAALALVLKDVEAIFAYRSRVMGSVFCSR' A
#
# COMPACT_ATOMS: atom_id res chain seq x y z
N MET A 1 -7.03 6.45 -10.54
CA MET A 1 -5.67 6.04 -10.96
C MET A 1 -4.96 7.28 -11.46
N ILE A 2 -3.82 7.60 -10.86
CA ILE A 2 -3.09 8.84 -11.07
C ILE A 2 -2.02 8.71 -12.17
N GLY A 3 -1.74 7.48 -12.63
CA GLY A 3 -0.91 7.19 -13.80
C GLY A 3 -0.51 5.71 -13.89
N SER A 4 -0.18 5.23 -15.09
CA SER A 4 0.39 3.89 -15.30
C SER A 4 1.39 3.90 -16.47
N ARG A 5 2.44 3.08 -16.35
CA ARG A 5 3.46 2.82 -17.38
C ARG A 5 4.03 1.41 -17.15
N PRO A 6 4.81 0.82 -18.09
CA PRO A 6 5.42 -0.48 -17.84
C PRO A 6 6.23 -0.50 -16.53
N GLY A 7 5.94 -1.49 -15.68
CA GLY A 7 6.56 -1.64 -14.37
C GLY A 7 6.12 -0.63 -13.30
N PHE A 8 5.07 0.17 -13.54
CA PHE A 8 4.60 1.17 -12.57
C PHE A 8 3.11 1.46 -12.71
N PHE A 9 2.40 1.59 -11.59
CA PHE A 9 1.12 2.29 -11.59
C PHE A 9 0.84 2.94 -10.24
N ALA A 10 -0.02 3.96 -10.26
CA ALA A 10 -0.44 4.67 -9.07
C ALA A 10 -1.97 4.79 -8.99
N ASP A 11 -2.50 4.59 -7.79
CA ASP A 11 -3.90 4.76 -7.46
C ASP A 11 -4.08 5.74 -6.31
N GLU A 12 -5.27 6.33 -6.27
CA GLU A 12 -5.68 7.24 -5.21
C GLU A 12 -7.05 6.81 -4.69
N GLN A 13 -7.30 7.08 -3.42
CA GLN A 13 -8.63 6.94 -2.85
C GLN A 13 -9.45 8.21 -3.12
N VAL A 14 -10.48 8.08 -3.95
CA VAL A 14 -11.45 9.16 -4.19
C VAL A 14 -12.43 9.30 -3.02
N LYS A 15 -12.85 8.17 -2.42
CA LYS A 15 -13.76 8.13 -1.28
C LYS A 15 -13.40 6.96 -0.37
N GLY A 16 -13.27 7.21 0.93
CA GLY A 16 -13.01 6.17 1.91
C GLY A 16 -12.65 6.71 3.30
N PRO A 17 -12.15 5.84 4.20
CA PRO A 17 -11.88 6.20 5.59
C PRO A 17 -10.62 7.07 5.75
N TYR A 18 -9.81 7.23 4.70
CA TYR A 18 -8.63 8.08 4.71
C TYR A 18 -8.96 9.45 4.12
N GLY A 19 -8.43 10.51 4.72
CA GLY A 19 -8.50 11.87 4.17
C GLY A 19 -7.57 12.07 2.97
N LYS A 20 -6.61 11.15 2.76
CA LYS A 20 -5.81 10.99 1.55
C LYS A 20 -5.24 9.57 1.53
N TRP A 21 -5.14 8.99 0.36
CA TRP A 21 -4.41 7.75 0.15
C TRP A 21 -3.89 7.77 -1.28
N ASP A 22 -2.57 7.89 -1.43
CA ASP A 22 -1.87 7.77 -2.70
C ASP A 22 -1.00 6.52 -2.60
N HIS A 23 -1.26 5.52 -3.44
CA HIS A 23 -0.51 4.28 -3.47
C HIS A 23 0.21 4.17 -4.80
N THR A 24 1.52 4.00 -4.72
CA THR A 24 2.40 3.76 -5.86
C THR A 24 2.90 2.33 -5.82
N HIS A 25 2.87 1.68 -6.98
CA HIS A 25 3.34 0.31 -7.18
C HIS A 25 4.45 0.34 -8.23
N GLU A 26 5.60 -0.21 -7.89
CA GLU A 26 6.78 -0.33 -8.75
C GLU A 26 7.18 -1.79 -8.88
N PHE A 27 7.49 -2.22 -10.11
CA PHE A 27 7.91 -3.57 -10.43
C PHE A 27 9.23 -3.50 -11.18
N GLU A 28 10.28 -4.08 -10.60
CA GLU A 28 11.61 -4.10 -11.18
C GLU A 28 12.17 -5.53 -11.22
N PRO A 29 12.90 -5.93 -12.28
CA PRO A 29 13.58 -7.23 -12.32
C PRO A 29 14.58 -7.34 -11.17
N PHE A 30 14.54 -8.44 -10.41
CA PHE A 30 15.45 -8.65 -9.29
C PHE A 30 15.68 -10.14 -9.06
N ALA A 31 16.95 -10.55 -8.99
CA ALA A 31 17.38 -11.91 -8.65
C ALA A 31 16.64 -13.05 -9.39
N GLY A 32 16.39 -12.88 -10.69
CA GLY A 32 15.66 -13.88 -11.50
C GLY A 32 14.14 -13.86 -11.34
N GLY A 33 13.61 -12.95 -10.53
CA GLY A 33 12.18 -12.67 -10.39
C GLY A 33 11.87 -11.19 -10.55
N VAL A 34 10.78 -10.75 -9.90
CA VAL A 34 10.35 -9.36 -9.88
C VAL A 34 10.27 -8.88 -8.43
N LEU A 35 10.93 -7.77 -8.14
CA LEU A 35 10.74 -7.03 -6.90
C LEU A 35 9.53 -6.10 -7.07
N LEU A 36 8.52 -6.32 -6.23
CA LEU A 36 7.38 -5.43 -6.08
C LEU A 36 7.64 -4.48 -4.90
N ARG A 37 7.76 -3.18 -5.19
CA ARG A 37 7.84 -2.12 -4.19
C ARG A 37 6.52 -1.36 -4.15
N ASP A 38 5.85 -1.45 -3.01
CA ASP A 38 4.64 -0.67 -2.73
C ASP A 38 4.99 0.52 -1.83
N THR A 39 4.54 1.72 -2.19
CA THR A 39 4.67 2.94 -1.38
C THR A 39 3.29 3.57 -1.18
N VAL A 40 2.89 3.79 0.07
CA VAL A 40 1.62 4.45 0.40
C VAL A 40 1.87 5.73 1.19
N VAL A 41 1.28 6.83 0.71
CA VAL A 41 1.19 8.10 1.41
C VAL A 41 -0.26 8.33 1.79
N PHE A 42 -0.55 8.38 3.10
CA PHE A 42 -1.93 8.54 3.58
C PHE A 42 -2.06 9.68 4.57
N ARG A 43 -3.29 10.20 4.71
CA ARG A 43 -3.67 11.20 5.70
C ARG A 43 -4.94 10.77 6.43
N LEU A 44 -4.94 10.88 7.76
CA LEU A 44 -6.12 10.60 8.57
C LEU A 44 -7.13 11.77 8.54
N PRO A 45 -8.44 11.51 8.47
CA PRO A 45 -9.46 12.56 8.48
C PRO A 45 -9.78 13.13 9.88
N LEU A 46 -9.09 12.70 10.94
CA LEU A 46 -9.43 13.02 12.33
C LEU A 46 -8.71 14.29 12.85
N GLY A 47 -9.39 15.09 13.68
CA GLY A 47 -8.83 16.23 14.43
C GLY A 47 -7.87 15.82 15.57
N TRP A 48 -7.22 16.80 16.21
CA TRP A 48 -6.10 16.60 17.14
C TRP A 48 -6.35 15.62 18.32
N LEU A 49 -7.57 15.58 18.90
CA LEU A 49 -7.90 14.70 20.04
C LEU A 49 -8.06 13.21 19.66
N GLY A 50 -8.51 12.90 18.44
CA GLY A 50 -8.68 11.52 17.97
C GLY A 50 -7.47 10.94 17.25
N ARG A 51 -6.48 11.78 16.92
CA ARG A 51 -5.33 11.40 16.08
C ARG A 51 -4.45 10.33 16.70
N LEU A 52 -4.10 10.40 17.98
CA LEU A 52 -3.10 9.49 18.55
C LEU A 52 -3.60 8.05 18.69
N ALA A 53 -4.80 7.87 19.24
CA ALA A 53 -5.39 6.53 19.40
C ALA A 53 -5.72 5.89 18.04
N ALA A 54 -6.28 6.66 17.10
CA ALA A 54 -6.60 6.15 15.77
C ALA A 54 -5.35 5.94 14.91
N LEU A 55 -4.27 6.71 15.09
CA LEU A 55 -3.03 6.54 14.34
C LEU A 55 -2.40 5.17 14.58
N ALA A 56 -2.36 4.71 15.84
CA ALA A 56 -1.82 3.39 16.15
C ALA A 56 -2.64 2.26 15.49
N LEU A 57 -3.97 2.39 15.46
CA LEU A 57 -4.85 1.42 14.78
C LEU A 57 -4.64 1.44 13.28
N VAL A 58 -4.60 2.63 12.66
CA VAL A 58 -4.39 2.74 11.21
C VAL A 58 -3.02 2.23 10.80
N LEU A 59 -1.96 2.51 11.57
CA LEU A 59 -0.64 1.97 11.28
C LEU A 59 -0.63 0.44 11.32
N LYS A 60 -1.32 -0.17 12.30
CA LYS A 60 -1.52 -1.62 12.36
C LYS A 60 -2.29 -2.16 11.16
N ASP A 61 -3.35 -1.47 10.74
CA ASP A 61 -4.14 -1.88 9.57
C ASP A 61 -3.29 -1.83 8.29
N VAL A 62 -2.52 -0.75 8.09
CA VAL A 62 -1.61 -0.60 6.95
C VAL A 62 -0.55 -1.70 6.96
N GLU A 63 0.07 -1.97 8.10
CA GLU A 63 1.04 -3.06 8.26
C GLU A 63 0.41 -4.42 7.94
N ALA A 64 -0.80 -4.69 8.43
CA ALA A 64 -1.53 -5.92 8.16
C ALA A 64 -1.86 -6.10 6.67
N ILE A 65 -2.22 -5.02 5.96
CA ILE A 65 -2.45 -5.03 4.50
C ILE A 65 -1.18 -5.44 3.77
N PHE A 66 -0.04 -4.86 4.11
CA PHE A 66 1.24 -5.19 3.47
C PHE A 66 1.70 -6.60 3.80
N ALA A 67 1.60 -7.02 5.06
CA ALA A 67 1.93 -8.38 5.47
C ALA A 67 1.06 -9.42 4.75
N TYR A 68 -0.24 -9.14 4.59
CA TYR A 68 -1.15 -9.97 3.81
C TYR A 68 -0.71 -10.05 2.34
N ARG A 69 -0.45 -8.90 1.71
CA ARG A 69 0.02 -8.85 0.31
C ARG A 69 1.30 -9.66 0.12
N SER A 70 2.33 -9.43 0.92
CA SER A 70 3.60 -10.16 0.80
C SER A 70 3.40 -11.67 0.91
N ARG A 71 2.57 -12.13 1.86
CA ARG A 71 2.24 -13.56 2.02
C ARG A 71 1.53 -14.12 0.79
N VAL A 72 0.51 -13.42 0.28
CA VAL A 72 -0.26 -13.87 -0.89
C VAL A 72 0.60 -13.87 -2.15
N MET A 73 1.40 -12.83 -2.37
CA MET A 73 2.32 -12.77 -3.53
C MET A 73 3.32 -13.93 -3.50
N GLY A 74 3.87 -14.25 -2.32
CA GLY A 74 4.67 -15.45 -2.13
C GLY A 74 3.90 -16.73 -2.51
N SER A 75 2.66 -16.88 -2.06
CA SER A 75 1.87 -18.09 -2.36
C SER A 75 1.46 -18.23 -3.84
N VAL A 76 1.14 -17.13 -4.52
CA VAL A 76 0.63 -17.14 -5.91
C VAL A 76 1.75 -17.25 -6.93
N PHE A 77 2.88 -16.58 -6.68
CA PHE A 77 3.97 -16.47 -7.64
C PHE A 77 5.22 -17.29 -7.28
N CYS A 78 5.41 -17.69 -6.02
CA CYS A 78 6.55 -18.51 -5.58
C CYS A 78 6.24 -20.02 -5.56
N SER A 79 5.15 -20.47 -6.21
CA SER A 79 4.75 -21.89 -6.24
C SER A 79 5.28 -22.68 -7.44
N ARG A 80 6.33 -22.20 -8.15
CA ARG A 80 6.98 -22.94 -9.24
C ARG A 80 8.46 -22.60 -9.34
#